data_AF-A0A094CML7-F1
#
_entry.id   AF-A0A094CML7-F1
#
_cell.length_a   1.000
_cell.length_b   1.000
_cell.length_c   1.000
_cell.angle_alpha   90.00
_cell.angle_beta   90.00
_cell.angle_gamma   90.00
#
_symmetry.space_group_name_H-M   'P 1'
#
loop_
_entity.id
_entity.type
_entity.pdbx_description
1 polymer ?
#
loop_
_entity_poly.entity_id
_entity_poly.type
_entity_poly.pdbx_seq_one_letter_code
_entity_poly.pdbx_strand_id
1 'polypeptide(L)'
;MDAILAVAALHLRSLTPEDPSLPRLFHAYMASALSSYTATLHAGVTAENGPALFATSALIAFQASASRRFLNEPGSEAEPYSLPTQWFHAFQGVKTVVIAAWPFLRSSDIRPIIAAQPALALDLHPSRPAFFDNLLSGLDEQLAGVEEGERDEMRRAYEHSVAYLNWAHARPEKARIVGFPATVSRRFIELVDKADQRALAVIASFFAMTRAVDGAWWLSGVAKKEVRGILNLLGEEWRERISWA
;
A
#
# COMPACT_ATOMS: atom_id res chain seq x y z
N MET A 1 -11.78 -2.88 19.34
CA MET A 1 -10.70 -3.45 20.18
C MET A 1 -9.97 -4.55 19.42
N ASP A 2 -10.69 -5.45 18.73
CA ASP A 2 -10.11 -6.60 18.02
C ASP A 2 -9.10 -6.24 16.93
N ALA A 3 -9.26 -5.10 16.23
CA ALA A 3 -8.27 -4.66 15.26
C ALA A 3 -6.89 -4.39 15.88
N ILE A 4 -6.84 -3.91 17.12
CA ILE A 4 -5.58 -3.73 17.85
C ILE A 4 -5.02 -5.08 18.29
N LEU A 5 -5.88 -5.99 18.77
CA LEU A 5 -5.48 -7.34 19.18
C LEU A 5 -4.95 -8.17 18.00
N ALA A 6 -5.52 -8.02 16.82
CA ALA A 6 -5.01 -8.63 15.59
C ALA A 6 -3.59 -8.13 15.27
N VAL A 7 -3.34 -6.82 15.37
CA VAL A 7 -2.00 -6.25 15.19
C VAL A 7 -1.03 -6.76 16.27
N ALA A 8 -1.47 -6.82 17.53
CA ALA A 8 -0.66 -7.35 18.62
C ALA A 8 -0.29 -8.82 18.39
N ALA A 9 -1.25 -9.65 17.94
CA ALA A 9 -1.00 -11.05 17.61
C ALA A 9 0.02 -11.21 16.47
N LEU A 10 -0.05 -10.39 15.41
CA LEU A 10 0.96 -10.38 14.34
C LEU A 10 2.35 -9.96 14.85
N HIS A 11 2.41 -8.94 15.69
CA HIS A 11 3.67 -8.48 16.26
C HIS A 11 4.27 -9.55 17.19
N LEU A 12 3.47 -10.15 18.07
CA LEU A 12 3.88 -11.28 18.89
C LEU A 12 4.38 -12.43 18.03
N ARG A 13 3.69 -12.78 16.93
CA ARG A 13 4.14 -13.83 16.01
C ARG A 13 5.54 -13.53 15.46
N SER A 14 5.87 -12.26 15.21
CA SER A 14 7.21 -11.87 14.76
C SER A 14 8.30 -12.04 15.83
N LEU A 15 7.93 -12.02 17.11
CA LEU A 15 8.84 -12.16 18.25
C LEU A 15 8.93 -13.61 18.76
N THR A 16 7.84 -14.36 18.66
CA THR A 16 7.69 -15.75 19.13
C THR A 16 7.13 -16.63 18.01
N PRO A 17 7.92 -16.90 16.95
CA PRO A 17 7.44 -17.66 15.78
C PRO A 17 7.04 -19.10 16.10
N GLU A 18 7.53 -19.65 17.21
CA GLU A 18 7.25 -21.02 17.66
C GLU A 18 5.86 -21.21 18.29
N ASP A 19 5.12 -20.13 18.58
CA ASP A 19 3.78 -20.24 19.17
C ASP A 19 2.71 -20.44 18.06
N PRO A 20 2.15 -21.66 17.91
CA PRO A 20 1.22 -21.97 16.84
C PRO A 20 -0.17 -21.34 17.08
N SER A 21 -0.43 -20.75 18.25
CA SER A 21 -1.71 -20.13 18.56
C SER A 21 -1.87 -18.74 17.93
N LEU A 22 -0.75 -18.04 17.68
CA LEU A 22 -0.75 -16.65 17.22
C LEU A 22 -1.36 -16.44 15.83
N PRO A 23 -1.09 -17.28 14.81
CA PRO A 23 -1.81 -17.20 13.54
C PRO A 23 -3.33 -17.32 13.71
N ARG A 24 -3.78 -18.28 14.52
CA ARG A 24 -5.20 -18.51 14.79
C ARG A 24 -5.84 -17.33 15.52
N LEU A 25 -5.17 -16.77 16.52
CA LEU A 25 -5.64 -15.59 17.25
C LEU A 25 -5.71 -14.37 16.34
N PHE A 26 -4.68 -14.14 15.50
CA PHE A 26 -4.70 -13.08 14.50
C PHE A 26 -5.93 -13.21 13.58
N HIS A 27 -6.17 -14.39 13.01
CA HIS A 27 -7.32 -14.60 12.12
C HIS A 27 -8.66 -14.41 12.84
N ALA A 28 -8.79 -14.88 14.09
CA ALA A 28 -9.99 -14.70 14.89
C ALA A 28 -10.29 -13.21 15.17
N TYR A 29 -9.29 -12.46 15.64
CA TYR A 29 -9.44 -11.02 15.91
C TYR A 29 -9.65 -10.21 14.64
N MET A 30 -8.96 -10.55 13.54
CA MET A 30 -9.16 -9.88 12.24
C MET A 30 -10.58 -10.10 11.73
N ALA A 31 -11.10 -11.32 11.79
CA ALA A 31 -12.47 -11.64 11.35
C ALA A 31 -13.52 -10.92 12.22
N SER A 32 -13.34 -10.91 13.55
CA SER A 32 -14.21 -10.19 14.48
C SER A 32 -14.20 -8.67 14.24
N ALA A 33 -13.00 -8.10 14.06
CA ALA A 33 -12.83 -6.68 13.75
C ALA A 33 -13.52 -6.31 12.43
N LEU A 34 -13.35 -7.12 11.38
CA LEU A 34 -13.96 -6.89 10.07
C LEU A 34 -15.48 -6.97 10.13
N SER A 35 -16.03 -7.96 10.85
CA SER A 35 -17.48 -8.11 11.03
C SER A 35 -18.08 -6.90 11.73
N SER A 36 -17.48 -6.48 12.85
CA SER A 36 -17.95 -5.31 13.61
C SER A 36 -17.80 -4.02 12.81
N TYR A 37 -16.65 -3.81 12.17
CA TYR A 37 -16.40 -2.67 11.28
C TYR A 37 -17.44 -2.57 10.16
N THR A 38 -17.74 -3.69 9.50
CA THR A 38 -18.70 -3.74 8.39
C THR A 38 -20.12 -3.45 8.88
N ALA A 39 -20.52 -4.02 10.01
CA ALA A 39 -21.83 -3.74 10.63
C ALA A 39 -21.99 -2.26 11.01
N THR A 40 -20.98 -1.67 11.65
CA THR A 40 -21.00 -0.23 11.98
C THR A 40 -21.00 0.65 10.74
N LEU A 41 -20.23 0.30 9.71
CA LEU A 41 -20.20 1.06 8.45
C LEU A 41 -21.56 1.03 7.73
N HIS A 42 -22.23 -0.13 7.70
CA HIS A 42 -23.57 -0.26 7.13
C HIS A 42 -24.65 0.52 7.89
N ALA A 43 -24.49 0.71 9.20
CA ALA A 43 -25.39 1.54 10.01
C ALA A 43 -25.21 3.05 9.75
N GLY A 44 -24.19 3.45 8.98
CA GLY A 44 -23.92 4.83 8.62
C GLY A 44 -22.82 5.49 9.45
N VAL A 45 -22.14 6.45 8.84
CA VAL A 45 -21.05 7.20 9.47
C VAL A 45 -21.60 8.39 10.25
N THR A 46 -21.25 8.50 11.52
CA THR A 46 -21.69 9.54 12.45
C THR A 46 -20.50 10.20 13.15
N ALA A 47 -20.76 11.29 13.90
CA ALA A 47 -19.74 11.96 14.71
C ALA A 47 -19.16 11.05 15.80
N GLU A 48 -19.98 10.15 16.35
CA GLU A 48 -19.60 9.24 17.43
C GLU A 48 -18.74 8.08 16.92
N ASN A 49 -19.08 7.50 15.77
CA ASN A 49 -18.39 6.32 15.24
C ASN A 49 -17.29 6.64 14.22
N GLY A 50 -17.29 7.83 13.61
CA GLY A 50 -16.39 8.21 12.51
C GLY A 50 -14.90 8.05 12.84
N PRO A 51 -14.42 8.58 13.99
CA PRO A 51 -13.03 8.39 14.41
C PRO A 51 -12.66 6.90 14.60
N ALA A 52 -13.55 6.11 15.19
CA ALA A 52 -13.34 4.68 15.41
C ALA A 52 -13.33 3.89 14.10
N LEU A 53 -14.22 4.21 13.15
CA LEU A 53 -14.25 3.63 11.80
C LEU A 53 -12.95 3.93 11.04
N PHE A 54 -12.47 5.19 11.11
CA PHE A 54 -11.20 5.56 10.51
C PHE A 54 -10.03 4.79 11.12
N ALA A 55 -9.89 4.79 12.44
CA ALA A 55 -8.80 4.08 13.12
C ALA A 55 -8.85 2.57 12.82
N THR A 56 -10.04 1.97 12.83
CA THR A 56 -10.22 0.54 12.55
C THR A 56 -9.89 0.20 11.10
N SER A 57 -10.32 1.01 10.13
CA SER A 57 -9.97 0.79 8.71
C SER A 57 -8.46 0.91 8.47
N ALA A 58 -7.79 1.89 9.09
CA ALA A 58 -6.34 2.03 9.03
C ALA A 58 -5.61 0.81 9.62
N LEU A 59 -6.10 0.27 10.75
CA LEU A 59 -5.56 -0.96 11.35
C LEU A 59 -5.79 -2.19 10.47
N ILE A 60 -6.96 -2.32 9.84
CA ILE A 60 -7.25 -3.42 8.89
C ILE A 60 -6.31 -3.33 7.67
N ALA A 61 -6.12 -2.14 7.11
CA ALA A 61 -5.18 -1.93 6.01
C ALA A 61 -3.74 -2.28 6.42
N PHE A 62 -3.32 -1.84 7.60
CA PHE A 62 -2.02 -2.21 8.15
C PHE A 62 -1.87 -3.73 8.34
N GLN A 63 -2.91 -4.43 8.82
CA GLN A 63 -2.89 -5.89 8.96
C GLN A 63 -2.72 -6.58 7.60
N ALA A 64 -3.39 -6.11 6.54
CA ALA A 64 -3.24 -6.64 5.19
C ALA A 64 -1.81 -6.46 4.65
N SER A 65 -1.14 -5.36 4.99
CA SER A 65 0.26 -5.13 4.67
C SER A 65 1.21 -6.01 5.49
N ALA A 66 1.00 -6.07 6.81
CA ALA A 66 1.89 -6.76 7.73
C ALA A 66 1.81 -8.29 7.62
N SER A 67 0.63 -8.83 7.31
CA SER A 67 0.44 -10.27 7.12
C SER A 67 1.27 -10.81 5.94
N ARG A 68 1.59 -9.97 4.94
CA ARG A 68 2.49 -10.33 3.82
C ARG A 68 3.82 -10.87 4.31
N ARG A 69 4.36 -10.38 5.44
CA ARG A 69 5.62 -10.90 6.00
C ARG A 69 5.60 -12.41 6.17
N PHE A 70 4.46 -12.95 6.58
CA PHE A 70 4.27 -14.35 6.97
C PHE A 70 3.78 -15.26 5.84
N LEU A 71 3.62 -14.74 4.62
CA LEU A 71 3.35 -15.57 3.45
C LEU A 71 4.61 -16.33 3.02
N ASN A 72 4.46 -17.61 2.71
CA ASN A 72 5.52 -18.53 2.26
C ASN A 72 6.63 -18.76 3.31
N GLU A 73 6.27 -18.84 4.59
CA GLU A 73 7.20 -19.22 5.65
C GLU A 73 7.61 -20.70 5.55
N PRO A 74 8.83 -21.07 6.00
CA PRO A 74 9.28 -22.46 6.01
C PRO A 74 8.29 -23.34 6.79
N GLY A 75 7.68 -24.31 6.11
CA GLY A 75 6.66 -25.19 6.68
C GLY A 75 5.23 -24.91 6.22
N SER A 76 4.96 -23.82 5.48
CA SER A 76 3.75 -23.72 4.65
C SER A 76 3.98 -24.40 3.30
N GLU A 77 2.91 -24.88 2.66
CA GLU A 77 2.99 -25.18 1.24
C GLU A 77 3.52 -23.92 0.53
N ALA A 78 4.53 -24.11 -0.33
CA ALA A 78 5.13 -23.00 -1.05
C ALA A 78 4.14 -22.52 -2.10
N GLU A 79 3.28 -21.56 -1.73
CA GLU A 79 2.37 -20.96 -2.69
C GLU A 79 3.16 -20.15 -3.71
N PRO A 80 2.79 -20.22 -5.01
CA PRO A 80 3.35 -19.35 -6.03
C PRO A 80 3.28 -17.89 -5.61
N TYR A 81 4.29 -17.11 -6.00
CA TYR A 81 4.29 -15.68 -5.71
C TYR A 81 3.00 -15.02 -6.22
N SER A 82 2.30 -14.32 -5.33
CA SER A 82 1.12 -13.51 -5.65
C SER A 82 1.45 -12.03 -5.48
N LEU A 83 0.93 -11.21 -6.39
CA LEU A 83 1.09 -9.75 -6.32
C LEU A 83 0.52 -9.20 -5.00
N PRO A 84 1.12 -8.15 -4.42
CA PRO A 84 0.68 -7.53 -3.17
C PRO A 84 -0.59 -6.68 -3.33
N THR A 85 -1.48 -7.04 -4.25
CA THR A 85 -2.74 -6.38 -4.58
C THR A 85 -3.59 -6.06 -3.35
N GLN A 86 -3.72 -7.01 -2.41
CA GLN A 86 -4.50 -6.81 -1.18
C GLN A 86 -3.98 -5.64 -0.32
N TRP A 87 -2.67 -5.40 -0.32
CA TRP A 87 -2.07 -4.26 0.37
C TRP A 87 -2.67 -2.97 -0.17
N PHE A 88 -2.66 -2.78 -1.49
CA PHE A 88 -3.14 -1.56 -2.13
C PHE A 88 -4.66 -1.37 -2.02
N HIS A 89 -5.44 -2.44 -2.21
CA HIS A 89 -6.89 -2.37 -2.09
C HIS A 89 -7.36 -2.00 -0.67
N ALA A 90 -6.70 -2.53 0.36
CA ALA A 90 -7.10 -2.25 1.74
C ALA A 90 -7.02 -0.74 2.07
N PHE A 91 -6.05 -0.03 1.51
CA PHE A 91 -5.95 1.42 1.67
C PHE A 91 -7.01 2.21 0.87
N GLN A 92 -7.61 1.66 -0.19
CA GLN A 92 -8.76 2.29 -0.83
C GLN A 92 -9.98 2.31 0.10
N GLY A 93 -10.16 1.28 0.92
CA GLY A 93 -11.16 1.26 1.98
C GLY A 93 -10.98 2.41 2.98
N VAL A 94 -9.73 2.66 3.39
CA VAL A 94 -9.39 3.78 4.29
C VAL A 94 -9.75 5.12 3.65
N LYS A 95 -9.42 5.34 2.38
CA LYS A 95 -9.79 6.57 1.65
C LYS A 95 -11.29 6.81 1.67
N THR A 96 -12.09 5.79 1.39
CA THR A 96 -13.55 5.88 1.39
C THR A 96 -14.08 6.28 2.77
N VAL A 97 -13.54 5.70 3.84
CA VAL A 97 -13.93 6.08 5.21
C VAL A 97 -13.51 7.51 5.52
N VAL A 98 -12.30 7.94 5.14
CA VAL A 98 -11.84 9.31 5.35
C VAL A 98 -12.78 10.30 4.68
N ILE A 99 -13.18 10.06 3.42
CA ILE A 99 -14.10 10.92 2.68
C ILE A 99 -15.44 11.03 3.42
N ALA A 100 -16.00 9.90 3.84
CA ALA A 100 -17.30 9.86 4.53
C ALA A 100 -17.25 10.48 5.94
N ALA A 101 -16.14 10.29 6.68
CA ALA A 101 -15.99 10.71 8.06
C ALA A 101 -15.31 12.07 8.23
N TRP A 102 -14.84 12.71 7.15
CA TRP A 102 -14.00 13.92 7.20
C TRP A 102 -14.54 15.04 8.10
N PRO A 103 -15.85 15.39 8.08
CA PRO A 103 -16.40 16.41 8.98
C PRO A 103 -16.15 16.09 10.46
N PHE A 104 -16.23 14.81 10.83
CA PHE A 104 -16.08 14.32 12.19
C PHE A 104 -14.62 14.16 12.60
N LEU A 105 -13.75 13.73 11.67
CA LEU A 105 -12.33 13.54 11.93
C LEU A 105 -11.63 14.85 12.30
N ARG A 106 -11.97 15.95 11.60
CA ARG A 106 -11.33 17.26 11.81
C ARG A 106 -11.56 17.85 13.20
N SER A 107 -12.64 17.48 13.88
CA SER A 107 -12.95 17.94 15.24
C SER A 107 -12.69 16.89 16.33
N SER A 108 -12.15 15.73 15.96
CA SER A 108 -11.92 14.62 16.90
C SER A 108 -10.49 14.59 17.46
N ASP A 109 -10.29 13.80 18.51
CA ASP A 109 -8.98 13.56 19.13
C ASP A 109 -7.99 12.82 18.21
N ILE A 110 -8.44 12.29 17.07
CA ILE A 110 -7.57 11.68 16.05
C ILE A 110 -6.87 12.74 15.18
N ARG A 111 -7.34 13.99 15.17
CA ARG A 111 -6.78 15.07 14.35
C ARG A 111 -5.24 15.16 14.41
N PRO A 112 -4.56 15.04 15.56
CA PRO A 112 -3.09 15.10 15.61
C PRO A 112 -2.42 14.00 14.79
N ILE A 113 -3.00 12.80 14.71
CA ILE A 113 -2.48 11.67 13.92
C ILE A 113 -2.56 11.98 12.42
N ILE A 114 -3.66 12.60 11.99
CA ILE A 114 -3.87 13.05 10.61
C ILE A 114 -2.92 14.20 10.27
N ALA A 115 -2.78 15.17 11.17
CA ALA A 115 -1.93 16.34 10.98
C ALA A 115 -0.43 16.03 11.00
N ALA A 116 -0.03 14.90 11.62
CA ALA A 116 1.36 14.45 11.63
C ALA A 116 1.82 13.85 10.29
N GLN A 117 0.90 13.62 9.33
CA GLN A 117 1.28 13.13 8.01
C GLN A 117 2.01 14.21 7.21
N PRO A 118 3.12 13.87 6.51
CA PRO A 118 3.82 14.85 5.68
C PRO A 118 2.90 15.41 4.59
N ALA A 119 2.91 16.73 4.40
CA ALA A 119 2.11 17.38 3.38
C ALA A 119 2.53 16.89 1.99
N LEU A 120 1.58 16.27 1.27
CA LEU A 120 1.81 15.78 -0.08
C LEU A 120 1.92 16.95 -1.05
N ALA A 121 3.09 17.12 -1.65
CA ALA A 121 3.38 18.17 -2.62
C ALA A 121 4.09 17.53 -3.82
N LEU A 122 3.29 17.08 -4.80
CA LEU A 122 3.82 16.46 -6.01
C LEU A 122 4.23 17.53 -7.01
N ASP A 123 5.48 17.45 -7.49
CA ASP A 123 5.96 18.22 -8.62
C ASP A 123 5.79 17.36 -9.88
N LEU A 124 4.84 17.75 -10.73
CA LEU A 124 4.57 17.09 -12.02
C LEU A 124 5.23 17.85 -13.18
N HIS A 125 6.09 18.84 -12.90
CA HIS A 125 6.62 19.69 -13.94
C HIS A 125 7.68 18.95 -14.78
N PRO A 126 7.50 18.83 -16.11
CA PRO A 126 8.35 18.01 -16.99
C PRO A 126 9.79 18.53 -17.18
N SER A 127 10.17 19.65 -16.56
CA SER A 127 11.48 20.30 -16.75
C SER A 127 12.48 19.97 -15.65
N ARG A 128 12.07 19.18 -14.65
CA ARG A 128 12.91 18.80 -13.51
C ARG A 128 13.06 17.28 -13.50
N PRO A 129 14.13 16.74 -14.11
CA PRO A 129 14.33 15.30 -14.13
C PRO A 129 14.48 14.78 -12.70
N ALA A 130 13.69 13.78 -12.37
CA ALA A 130 13.67 13.10 -11.09
C ALA A 130 14.02 11.61 -11.25
N PHE A 131 14.31 10.96 -10.13
CA PHE A 131 14.99 9.66 -10.10
C PHE A 131 14.21 8.54 -10.83
N PHE A 132 12.88 8.53 -10.73
CA PHE A 132 12.03 7.49 -11.33
C PHE A 132 11.38 7.88 -12.67
N ASP A 133 11.76 9.00 -13.27
CA ASP A 133 11.12 9.49 -14.51
C ASP A 133 11.32 8.54 -15.69
N ASN A 134 12.37 7.70 -15.65
CA ASN A 134 12.59 6.64 -16.63
C ASN A 134 11.43 5.62 -16.67
N LEU A 135 10.65 5.49 -15.60
CA LEU A 135 9.45 4.65 -15.53
C LEU A 135 8.29 5.24 -16.35
N LEU A 136 8.36 6.51 -16.77
CA LEU A 136 7.40 7.15 -17.66
C LEU A 136 7.88 7.20 -19.12
N SER A 137 9.13 6.83 -19.40
CA SER A 137 9.63 6.74 -20.77
C SER A 137 8.82 5.71 -21.59
N GLY A 138 8.42 6.07 -22.80
CA GLY A 138 7.59 5.22 -23.66
C GLY A 138 6.10 5.22 -23.33
N LEU A 139 5.61 6.12 -22.45
CA LEU A 139 4.21 6.12 -22.01
C LEU A 139 3.25 6.53 -23.13
N ASP A 140 3.65 7.50 -23.96
CA ASP A 140 2.82 7.96 -25.08
C ASP A 140 2.58 6.84 -26.10
N GLU A 141 3.62 6.09 -26.40
CA GLU A 141 3.58 4.94 -27.29
C GLU A 141 2.72 3.81 -26.70
N GLN A 142 2.86 3.52 -25.41
CA GLN A 142 2.01 2.53 -24.72
C GLN A 142 0.52 2.90 -24.79
N LEU A 143 0.21 4.19 -24.75
CA LEU A 143 -1.17 4.69 -24.71
C LEU A 143 -1.76 5.04 -26.09
N ALA A 144 -0.98 4.96 -27.17
CA ALA A 144 -1.38 5.40 -28.51
C ALA A 144 -2.64 4.69 -29.05
N GLY A 145 -2.86 3.44 -28.67
CA GLY A 145 -4.02 2.63 -29.05
C GLY A 145 -5.18 2.59 -28.05
N VAL A 146 -5.07 3.28 -26.92
CA VAL A 146 -6.09 3.31 -25.87
C VAL A 146 -7.11 4.40 -26.17
N GLU A 147 -8.40 4.13 -25.91
CA GLU A 147 -9.47 5.13 -26.03
C GLU A 147 -9.18 6.37 -25.20
N GLU A 148 -9.57 7.56 -25.67
CA GLU A 148 -9.17 8.85 -25.09
C GLU A 148 -9.48 8.97 -23.59
N GLY A 149 -10.68 8.53 -23.15
CA GLY A 149 -11.07 8.58 -21.73
C GLY A 149 -10.22 7.66 -20.84
N GLU A 150 -9.94 6.44 -21.31
CA GLU A 150 -9.13 5.46 -20.57
C GLU A 150 -7.64 5.84 -20.58
N ARG A 151 -7.16 6.39 -21.70
CA ARG A 151 -5.80 6.91 -21.89
C ARG A 151 -5.45 7.94 -20.83
N ASP A 152 -6.32 8.93 -20.66
CA ASP A 152 -6.13 10.02 -19.70
C ASP A 152 -6.10 9.53 -18.26
N GLU A 153 -6.97 8.57 -17.92
CA GLU A 153 -7.00 7.98 -16.59
C GLU A 153 -5.73 7.16 -16.30
N MET A 154 -5.30 6.34 -17.28
CA MET A 154 -4.06 5.56 -17.18
C MET A 154 -2.83 6.46 -17.06
N ARG A 155 -2.75 7.51 -17.88
CA ARG A 155 -1.66 8.49 -17.82
C ARG A 155 -1.55 9.11 -16.44
N ARG A 156 -2.66 9.66 -15.92
CA ARG A 156 -2.69 10.24 -14.57
C ARG A 156 -2.33 9.24 -13.49
N ALA A 157 -2.76 7.97 -13.62
CA ALA A 157 -2.43 6.92 -12.68
C ALA A 157 -0.92 6.66 -12.61
N TYR A 158 -0.23 6.60 -13.75
CA TYR A 158 1.22 6.43 -13.80
C TYR A 158 1.97 7.67 -13.33
N GLU A 159 1.65 8.84 -13.88
CA GLU A 159 2.32 10.11 -13.53
C GLU A 159 2.21 10.41 -12.04
N HIS A 160 1.01 10.24 -11.46
CA HIS A 160 0.81 10.43 -10.02
C HIS A 160 1.65 9.46 -9.18
N SER A 161 1.67 8.19 -9.57
CA SER A 161 2.40 7.16 -8.82
C SER A 161 3.91 7.40 -8.87
N VAL A 162 4.46 7.70 -10.05
CA VAL A 162 5.89 8.03 -10.23
C VAL A 162 6.25 9.32 -9.52
N ALA A 163 5.43 10.37 -9.61
CA ALA A 163 5.64 11.61 -8.89
C ALA A 163 5.65 11.43 -7.38
N TYR A 164 4.80 10.53 -6.86
CA TYR A 164 4.83 10.17 -5.44
C TYR A 164 6.15 9.50 -5.06
N LEU A 165 6.63 8.53 -5.84
CA LEU A 165 7.92 7.89 -5.59
C LEU A 165 9.04 8.93 -5.57
N ASN A 166 9.07 9.84 -6.55
CA ASN A 166 10.05 10.93 -6.60
C ASN A 166 9.98 11.84 -5.35
N TRP A 167 8.77 12.22 -4.92
CA TRP A 167 8.56 13.02 -3.71
C TRP A 167 9.03 12.31 -2.43
N ALA A 168 8.77 11.01 -2.31
CA ALA A 168 9.21 10.20 -1.19
C ALA A 168 10.72 9.91 -1.22
N HIS A 169 11.31 9.74 -2.41
CA HIS A 169 12.75 9.55 -2.58
C HIS A 169 13.56 10.80 -2.30
N ALA A 170 13.04 11.98 -2.65
CA ALA A 170 13.70 13.26 -2.35
C ALA A 170 13.93 13.50 -0.85
N ARG A 171 13.08 12.91 0.02
CA ARG A 171 13.22 12.90 1.48
C ARG A 171 12.74 11.56 2.03
N PRO A 172 13.61 10.54 2.17
CA PRO A 172 13.22 9.17 2.48
C PRO A 172 12.82 8.96 3.95
N GLU A 173 11.82 9.71 4.40
CA GLU A 173 11.20 9.57 5.71
C GLU A 173 10.24 8.37 5.70
N LYS A 174 10.20 7.61 6.81
CA LYS A 174 9.35 6.41 6.94
C LYS A 174 7.91 6.68 6.52
N ALA A 175 7.31 7.76 7.00
CA ALA A 175 5.92 8.14 6.72
C ALA A 175 5.65 8.40 5.22
N ARG A 176 6.61 8.97 4.49
CA ARG A 176 6.46 9.22 3.04
C ARG A 176 6.54 7.94 2.24
N ILE A 177 7.45 7.05 2.60
CA ILE A 177 7.61 5.79 1.89
C ILE A 177 6.38 4.91 2.10
N VAL A 178 5.98 4.68 3.36
CA VAL A 178 4.85 3.79 3.68
C VAL A 178 3.48 4.35 3.26
N GLY A 179 3.40 5.66 2.95
CA GLY A 179 2.17 6.30 2.51
C GLY A 179 1.79 6.01 1.06
N PHE A 180 2.69 5.49 0.22
CA PHE A 180 2.43 5.26 -1.20
C PHE A 180 1.16 4.44 -1.51
N PRO A 181 0.89 3.30 -0.85
CA PRO A 181 -0.34 2.53 -1.09
C PRO A 181 -1.62 3.30 -0.76
N ALA A 182 -1.53 4.27 0.16
CA ALA A 182 -2.61 5.15 0.54
C ALA A 182 -2.80 6.35 -0.39
N THR A 183 -1.96 6.54 -1.41
CA THR A 183 -2.08 7.68 -2.34
C THR A 183 -2.42 7.27 -3.76
N VAL A 184 -1.89 6.14 -4.23
CA VAL A 184 -2.17 5.63 -5.59
C VAL A 184 -3.67 5.51 -5.92
N SER A 185 -4.02 5.80 -7.17
CA SER A 185 -5.41 5.77 -7.65
C SER A 185 -5.94 4.33 -7.77
N ARG A 186 -7.26 4.17 -7.75
CA ARG A 186 -7.90 2.88 -8.04
C ARG A 186 -7.47 2.34 -9.41
N ARG A 187 -7.38 3.23 -10.41
CA ARG A 187 -6.92 2.86 -11.74
C ARG A 187 -5.50 2.29 -11.75
N PHE A 188 -4.58 2.85 -10.96
CA PHE A 188 -3.24 2.29 -10.83
C PHE A 188 -3.26 0.86 -10.27
N ILE A 189 -4.12 0.61 -9.27
CA ILE A 189 -4.26 -0.72 -8.67
C ILE A 189 -4.83 -1.72 -9.68
N GLU A 190 -5.80 -1.33 -10.51
CA GLU A 190 -6.32 -2.18 -11.59
C GLU A 190 -5.23 -2.56 -12.60
N LEU A 191 -4.28 -1.66 -12.86
CA LEU A 191 -3.13 -1.95 -13.73
C LEU A 191 -2.15 -2.92 -13.07
N VAL A 192 -1.94 -2.80 -11.76
CA VAL A 192 -1.18 -3.80 -10.98
C VAL A 192 -1.87 -5.17 -11.03
N ASP A 193 -3.19 -5.22 -10.87
CA ASP A 193 -3.96 -6.47 -10.90
C ASP A 193 -3.90 -7.17 -12.26
N LYS A 194 -3.78 -6.39 -13.34
CA LYS A 194 -3.56 -6.89 -14.70
C LYS A 194 -2.10 -7.23 -15.00
N ALA A 195 -1.21 -7.14 -14.01
CA ALA A 195 0.23 -7.34 -14.16
C ALA A 195 0.86 -6.47 -15.27
N ASP A 196 0.36 -5.24 -15.44
CA ASP A 196 0.94 -4.28 -16.38
C ASP A 196 2.41 -4.04 -16.02
N GLN A 197 3.29 -4.14 -17.02
CA GLN A 197 4.73 -4.11 -16.82
C GLN A 197 5.24 -2.79 -16.21
N ARG A 198 4.65 -1.65 -16.60
CA ARG A 198 5.00 -0.34 -16.02
C ARG A 198 4.50 -0.24 -14.59
N ALA A 199 3.26 -0.68 -14.32
CA ALA A 199 2.71 -0.69 -12.98
C ALA A 199 3.54 -1.58 -12.03
N LEU A 200 3.95 -2.75 -12.50
CA LEU A 200 4.85 -3.67 -11.80
C LEU A 200 6.22 -3.03 -11.50
N ALA A 201 6.83 -2.35 -12.47
CA ALA A 201 8.10 -1.65 -12.24
C ALA A 201 7.97 -0.52 -11.20
N VAL A 202 6.86 0.22 -11.19
CA VAL A 202 6.57 1.25 -10.19
C VAL A 202 6.41 0.63 -8.79
N ILE A 203 5.64 -0.45 -8.63
CA ILE A 203 5.50 -1.08 -7.30
C ILE A 203 6.78 -1.76 -6.83
N ALA A 204 7.59 -2.33 -7.73
CA ALA A 204 8.92 -2.86 -7.40
C ALA A 204 9.83 -1.74 -6.86
N SER A 205 9.79 -0.57 -7.50
CA SER A 205 10.53 0.62 -7.07
C SER A 205 10.10 1.09 -5.68
N PHE A 206 8.79 1.10 -5.40
CA PHE A 206 8.26 1.33 -4.05
C PHE A 206 8.81 0.33 -3.04
N PHE A 207 8.76 -0.97 -3.31
CA PHE A 207 9.26 -1.99 -2.38
C PHE A 207 10.76 -1.87 -2.14
N ALA A 208 11.56 -1.52 -3.16
CA ALA A 208 12.97 -1.24 -2.98
C ALA A 208 13.21 -0.07 -2.02
N MET A 209 12.40 1.01 -2.11
CA MET A 209 12.47 2.13 -1.16
C MET A 209 12.12 1.73 0.27
N THR A 210 11.27 0.73 0.49
CA THR A 210 10.95 0.27 1.86
C THR A 210 12.17 -0.29 2.60
N ARG A 211 13.26 -0.66 1.89
CA ARG A 211 14.54 -1.02 2.51
C ARG A 211 15.18 0.14 3.30
N ALA A 212 14.94 1.39 2.91
CA ALA A 212 15.43 2.56 3.64
C ALA A 212 14.71 2.76 4.99
N VAL A 213 13.56 2.11 5.19
CA VAL A 213 12.72 2.18 6.40
C VAL A 213 13.09 1.05 7.37
N ASP A 214 14.39 0.84 7.58
CA ASP A 214 14.87 -0.27 8.40
C ASP A 214 14.37 -0.17 9.87
N GLY A 215 14.15 -1.33 10.48
CA GLY A 215 13.64 -1.46 11.86
C GLY A 215 12.11 -1.54 12.02
N ALA A 216 11.32 -1.46 10.95
CA ALA A 216 9.89 -1.80 11.02
C ALA A 216 9.71 -3.33 10.96
N TRP A 217 9.25 -3.95 12.06
CA TRP A 217 9.12 -5.41 12.18
C TRP A 217 8.31 -6.05 11.04
N TRP A 218 7.28 -5.37 10.56
CA TRP A 218 6.35 -5.86 9.54
C TRP A 218 6.88 -5.71 8.10
N LEU A 219 7.90 -4.87 7.86
CA LEU A 219 8.55 -4.70 6.55
C LEU A 219 9.82 -5.56 6.40
N SER A 220 10.37 -6.05 7.50
CA SER A 220 11.56 -6.89 7.48
C SER A 220 11.33 -8.13 6.60
N GLY A 221 12.23 -8.35 5.64
CA GLY A 221 12.14 -9.44 4.65
C GLY A 221 11.12 -9.22 3.52
N VAL A 222 10.12 -8.35 3.70
CA VAL A 222 9.08 -8.07 2.70
C VAL A 222 9.67 -7.39 1.48
N ALA A 223 10.46 -6.32 1.65
CA ALA A 223 11.08 -5.58 0.54
C ALA A 223 11.77 -6.52 -0.48
N LYS A 224 12.65 -7.39 0.01
CA LYS A 224 13.42 -8.33 -0.81
C LYS A 224 12.52 -9.39 -1.47
N LYS A 225 11.50 -9.87 -0.76
CA LYS A 225 10.54 -10.86 -1.28
C LYS A 225 9.71 -10.29 -2.42
N GLU A 226 9.15 -9.10 -2.22
CA GLU A 226 8.28 -8.41 -3.18
C GLU A 226 9.07 -8.02 -4.44
N VAL A 227 10.23 -7.36 -4.28
CA VAL A 227 11.07 -6.96 -5.41
C VAL A 227 11.45 -8.19 -6.26
N ARG A 228 11.91 -9.28 -5.62
CA ARG A 228 12.25 -10.51 -6.34
C ARG A 228 11.04 -11.13 -7.05
N GLY A 229 9.90 -11.22 -6.36
CA GLY A 229 8.68 -11.75 -6.93
C GLY A 229 8.22 -10.98 -8.17
N ILE A 230 8.27 -9.65 -8.10
CA ILE A 230 7.90 -8.76 -9.21
C ILE A 230 8.92 -8.83 -10.35
N LEU A 231 10.22 -8.83 -10.06
CA LEU A 231 11.27 -8.94 -11.08
C LEU A 231 11.13 -10.20 -11.94
N ASN A 232 10.66 -11.30 -11.35
CA ASN A 232 10.38 -12.54 -12.10
C ASN A 232 9.20 -12.43 -13.07
N LEU A 233 8.30 -11.46 -12.88
CA LEU A 233 7.15 -11.19 -13.75
C LEU A 233 7.46 -10.11 -14.80
N LEU A 234 8.56 -9.39 -14.66
CA LEU A 234 8.95 -8.32 -15.57
C LEU A 234 9.68 -8.86 -16.81
N GLY A 235 9.37 -8.27 -17.96
CA GLY A 235 10.15 -8.36 -19.18
C GLY A 235 11.55 -7.79 -18.99
N GLU A 236 12.49 -8.19 -19.86
CA GLU A 236 13.90 -7.81 -19.78
C GLU A 236 14.10 -6.29 -19.78
N GLU A 237 13.43 -5.59 -20.70
CA GLU A 237 13.46 -4.11 -20.79
C GLU A 237 13.10 -3.43 -19.46
N TRP A 238 12.05 -3.91 -18.78
CA TRP A 238 11.61 -3.32 -17.52
C TRP A 238 12.55 -3.66 -16.37
N ARG A 239 13.13 -4.86 -16.35
CA ARG A 239 14.16 -5.25 -15.38
C ARG A 239 15.38 -4.36 -15.48
N GLU A 240 15.83 -4.01 -16.68
CA GLU A 240 16.95 -3.10 -16.88
C GLU A 240 16.65 -1.69 -16.33
N ARG A 241 15.44 -1.18 -16.57
CA ARG A 241 15.00 0.15 -16.08
C ARG A 241 14.97 0.28 -14.56
N ILE A 242 14.75 -0.83 -13.85
CA ILE A 242 14.76 -0.89 -12.37
C ILE A 242 15.95 -1.66 -11.81
N SER A 243 17.04 -1.81 -12.58
CA SER A 243 18.23 -2.59 -12.15
C SER A 243 18.94 -2.03 -10.90
N TRP A 244 18.61 -0.81 -10.50
CA TRP A 244 19.08 -0.19 -9.25
C TRP A 244 18.28 -0.63 -7.99
N ALA A 245 17.16 -1.33 -8.17
CA ALA A 245 16.19 -1.72 -7.12
C ALA A 245 16.59 -3.00 -6.35
#